data_AF-A0A1X4HVM6-F1
#
_entry.id   AF-A0A1X4HVM6-F1
#
_cell.length_a   1.000
_cell.length_b   1.000
_cell.length_c   1.000
_cell.angle_alpha   90.00
_cell.angle_beta   90.00
_cell.angle_gamma   90.00
#
_symmetry.space_group_name_H-M   'P 1'
#
loop_
_entity.id
_entity.type
_entity.pdbx_description
1 polymer ?
#
loop_
_entity_poly.entity_id
_entity_poly.type
_entity_poly.pdbx_seq_one_letter_code
_entity_poly.pdbx_strand_id
1 'polypeptide(L)'
;MARFEVHLSDEGFAGIDGEPLVPDAGRSVHEAVLDRLRQYAEQRGAPVEATVNDGPGTTHFVLQVAPDGSSRVVIPADPDPDRPA
;
A
#
# COMPACT_ATOMS: atom_id res chain seq x y z
N MET A 1 -14.39 -6.33 1.52
CA MET A 1 -13.17 -5.55 1.80
C MET A 1 -12.88 -4.69 0.59
N ALA A 2 -12.46 -3.44 0.80
CA ALA A 2 -12.13 -2.54 -0.30
C ALA A 2 -10.67 -2.76 -0.69
N ARG A 3 -10.39 -2.95 -1.99
CA ARG A 3 -9.03 -3.05 -2.50
C ARG A 3 -8.72 -1.80 -3.32
N PHE A 4 -7.56 -1.23 -3.07
CA PHE A 4 -7.01 -0.07 -3.75
C PHE A 4 -5.72 -0.49 -4.46
N GLU A 5 -5.41 0.15 -5.58
CA GLU A 5 -4.13 -0.04 -6.29
C GLU A 5 -3.25 1.18 -6.08
N VAL A 6 -2.06 0.99 -5.50
CA VAL A 6 -1.08 2.03 -5.28
C VAL A 6 0.04 1.87 -6.31
N HIS A 7 0.27 2.90 -7.11
CA HIS A 7 1.37 2.96 -8.07
C HIS A 7 2.40 3.98 -7.60
N LEU A 8 3.63 3.54 -7.29
CA LEU A 8 4.73 4.47 -7.07
C LEU A 8 5.40 4.78 -8.42
N SER A 9 5.57 6.06 -8.67
CA SER A 9 6.34 6.60 -9.78
C SER A 9 7.78 6.84 -9.35
N ASP A 10 8.74 6.66 -10.26
CA ASP A 10 10.18 6.87 -10.04
C ASP A 10 10.52 8.29 -9.55
N GLU A 11 9.66 9.25 -9.87
CA GLU A 11 9.73 10.64 -9.41
C GLU A 11 9.33 10.85 -7.93
N GLY A 12 9.04 9.77 -7.18
CA GLY A 12 8.67 9.83 -5.77
C GLY A 12 7.21 10.23 -5.52
N PHE A 13 6.33 9.99 -6.49
CA PHE A 13 4.89 10.18 -6.37
C PHE A 13 4.18 8.84 -6.22
N ALA A 14 3.10 8.79 -5.45
CA ALA A 14 2.21 7.63 -5.44
C ALA A 14 0.88 7.99 -6.09
N GLY A 15 0.18 7.03 -6.69
CA GLY A 15 -1.20 7.17 -7.09
C GLY A 15 -2.02 6.05 -6.48
N ILE A 16 -3.16 6.36 -5.85
CA ILE A 16 -4.07 5.37 -5.24
C ILE A 16 -5.35 5.30 -6.07
N ASP A 17 -5.66 4.15 -6.65
CA ASP A 17 -6.85 3.93 -7.50
C ASP A 17 -6.90 4.90 -8.71
N GLY A 18 -5.74 5.38 -9.16
CA GLY A 18 -5.63 6.41 -10.19
C GLY A 18 -5.73 7.86 -9.69
N GLU A 19 -5.99 8.09 -8.40
CA GLU A 19 -5.84 9.43 -7.79
C GLU A 19 -4.37 9.70 -7.46
N PRO A 20 -3.73 10.72 -8.05
CA PRO A 20 -2.37 11.09 -7.70
C PRO A 20 -2.31 11.59 -6.25
N LEU A 21 -1.47 10.93 -5.47
CA LEU A 21 -1.15 11.25 -4.09
C LEU A 21 0.20 11.95 -4.05
N VAL A 22 0.17 13.25 -3.80
CA VAL A 22 1.37 14.06 -3.61
C VAL A 22 1.72 14.03 -2.12
N PRO A 23 2.86 13.46 -1.70
CA PRO A 23 3.29 13.57 -0.31
C PRO A 23 3.59 15.03 0.02
N ASP A 24 3.23 15.46 1.24
CA ASP A 24 3.68 16.76 1.76
C ASP A 24 5.21 16.87 1.71
N ALA A 25 5.71 18.09 1.48
CA ALA A 25 7.14 18.35 1.39
C ALA A 25 7.85 17.94 2.70
N GLY A 26 8.58 16.81 2.66
CA GLY A 26 9.29 16.24 3.80
C GLY A 26 8.66 14.98 4.41
N ARG A 27 7.48 14.54 3.96
CA ARG A 27 6.92 13.21 4.30
C ARG A 27 7.35 12.16 3.28
N SER A 28 7.52 10.93 3.75
CA SER A 28 7.74 9.80 2.86
C SER A 28 6.43 9.45 2.14
N VAL A 29 6.51 9.03 0.87
CA VAL A 29 5.37 8.45 0.13
C VAL A 29 4.65 7.38 0.95
N HIS A 30 5.42 6.55 1.66
CA HIS A 30 4.89 5.50 2.53
C HIS A 30 3.92 6.05 3.59
N GLU A 31 4.24 7.17 4.24
CA GLU A 31 3.37 7.78 5.25
C GLU A 31 2.12 8.39 4.60
N ALA A 32 2.27 9.06 3.46
CA ALA A 32 1.13 9.64 2.75
C ALA A 32 0.15 8.55 2.27
N VAL A 33 0.66 7.42 1.78
CA VAL A 33 -0.17 6.27 1.37
C VAL A 33 -0.90 5.69 2.57
N LEU A 34 -0.21 5.50 3.70
CA LEU A 34 -0.82 5.00 4.93
C LEU A 34 -1.94 5.91 5.45
N ASP A 35 -1.70 7.23 5.48
CA ASP A 35 -2.66 8.23 5.94
C ASP A 35 -3.94 8.22 5.07
N ARG A 36 -3.77 8.19 3.74
CA ARG A 36 -4.90 8.14 2.81
C ARG A 36 -5.70 6.84 2.92
N LEU A 37 -5.03 5.70 3.04
CA LEU A 37 -5.68 4.39 3.24
C LEU A 37 -6.43 4.32 4.57
N ARG A 38 -5.84 4.86 5.63
CA ARG A 38 -6.49 4.99 6.93
C ARG A 38 -7.77 5.81 6.81
N GLN A 39 -7.72 6.96 6.14
CA GLN A 39 -8.90 7.81 5.93
C GLN A 39 -10.01 7.09 5.16
N TYR A 40 -9.66 6.22 4.19
CA TYR A 40 -10.65 5.36 3.52
C TYR A 40 -11.24 4.30 4.44
N ALA A 41 -10.42 3.67 5.28
CA ALA A 41 -10.86 2.69 6.25
C ALA A 41 -11.79 3.31 7.32
N GLU A 42 -11.45 4.48 7.84
CA GLU A 42 -12.25 5.23 8.80
C GLU A 42 -13.60 5.65 8.20
N GLN A 43 -13.61 6.20 6.99
CA GLN A 43 -14.86 6.58 6.30
C GLN A 43 -15.78 5.38 6.05
N ARG A 44 -15.22 4.19 5.81
CA ARG A 44 -15.99 2.96 5.57
C ARG A 44 -16.30 2.19 6.84
N GLY A 45 -15.67 2.51 7.96
CA GLY A 45 -15.75 1.73 9.20
C GLY A 45 -15.21 0.30 9.06
N ALA A 46 -14.33 0.06 8.07
CA ALA A 46 -13.84 -1.27 7.74
C ALA A 46 -12.40 -1.23 7.22
N PRO A 47 -11.57 -2.25 7.47
CA PRO A 47 -10.21 -2.31 6.95
C PRO A 47 -10.18 -2.33 5.41
N VAL A 48 -9.14 -1.71 4.87
CA VAL A 48 -8.88 -1.61 3.42
C VAL A 48 -7.57 -2.28 3.06
N GLU A 49 -7.48 -2.77 1.83
CA GLU A 49 -6.28 -3.38 1.28
C GLU A 49 -5.75 -2.53 0.13
N ALA A 50 -4.43 -2.42 0.01
CA ALA A 50 -3.76 -1.58 -0.96
C ALA A 50 -2.65 -2.37 -1.63
N THR A 51 -2.73 -2.57 -2.94
CA THR A 51 -1.68 -3.27 -3.69
C THR A 51 -0.64 -2.25 -4.12
N VAL A 52 0.55 -2.30 -3.53
CA VAL A 52 1.63 -1.37 -3.81
C VAL A 52 2.50 -1.93 -4.92
N ASN A 53 2.58 -1.21 -6.04
CA ASN A 53 3.40 -1.50 -7.19
C ASN A 53 4.58 -0.51 -7.22
N ASP A 54 5.77 -1.00 -6.88
CA ASP A 54 7.01 -0.23 -6.93
C ASP A 54 7.70 -0.45 -8.29
N GLY A 55 7.38 0.45 -9.24
CA GLY A 55 7.99 0.49 -10.57
C GLY A 55 7.66 -0.70 -11.50
N PRO A 56 8.09 -0.62 -12.77
CA PRO A 56 7.86 -1.65 -13.76
C PRO A 56 8.75 -2.88 -13.49
N GLY A 57 8.28 -3.79 -12.64
CA GLY A 57 8.75 -5.18 -12.60
C GLY A 57 9.42 -5.65 -11.30
N THR A 58 9.47 -4.84 -10.24
CA THR A 58 10.34 -5.17 -9.10
C THR A 58 9.64 -5.91 -7.96
N THR A 59 8.51 -5.45 -7.41
CA THR A 59 7.74 -6.24 -6.43
C THR A 59 6.34 -5.63 -6.24
N HIS A 60 5.32 -6.47 -6.23
CA HIS A 60 3.97 -6.11 -5.79
C HIS A 60 3.68 -6.71 -4.41
N PHE A 61 3.34 -5.88 -3.43
CA PHE A 61 2.92 -6.33 -2.11
C PHE A 61 1.55 -5.76 -1.76
N VAL A 62 0.77 -6.52 -0.99
CA VAL A 62 -0.51 -6.03 -0.49
C VAL A 62 -0.28 -5.45 0.90
N LEU A 63 -0.79 -4.26 1.15
CA LEU A 63 -0.75 -3.58 2.44
C LEU A 63 -2.19 -3.47 2.94
N GLN A 64 -2.49 -4.04 4.10
CA GLN A 64 -3.78 -3.89 4.75
C GLN A 64 -3.70 -2.77 5.79
N VAL A 65 -4.68 -1.87 5.80
CA VAL A 65 -4.77 -0.76 6.76
C VAL A 65 -6.12 -0.82 7.47
N ALA A 66 -6.08 -0.90 8.79
CA ALA A 66 -7.25 -0.82 9.65
C ALA A 66 -7.66 0.64 9.91
N PRO A 67 -8.94 0.91 10.22
CA PRO A 67 -9.39 2.26 10.59
C PRO A 67 -8.69 2.81 11.85
N ASP A 68 -8.14 1.92 12.69
CA ASP A 68 -7.34 2.29 13.87
C ASP A 68 -5.95 2.88 13.50
N GLY A 69 -5.59 2.87 12.21
CA GLY A 69 -4.26 3.25 11.71
C GLY A 69 -3.24 2.11 11.77
N SER A 70 -3.63 0.93 12.26
CA SER A 70 -2.77 -0.25 12.25
C SER A 70 -2.60 -0.77 10.81
N SER A 71 -1.36 -0.87 10.36
CA SER A 71 -1.02 -1.37 9.03
C SER A 71 -0.28 -2.70 9.10
N ARG A 72 -0.59 -3.60 8.17
CA ARG A 72 0.05 -4.90 8.03
C ARG A 72 0.37 -5.15 6.58
N VAL A 73 1.64 -5.39 6.29
CA VAL A 73 2.05 -5.88 4.96
C VAL A 73 1.63 -7.34 4.85
N VAL A 74 0.76 -7.62 3.89
CA VAL A 74 0.36 -8.93 3.41
C VAL A 74 1.19 -9.19 2.16
N ILE A 75 2.43 -9.63 2.34
CA ILE A 75 3.23 -10.13 1.23
C ILE A 75 2.55 -11.43 0.78
N PRO A 76 2.16 -11.61 -0.50
CA PRO A 76 1.83 -12.95 -0.97
C PRO A 76 3.08 -13.79 -0.70
N ALA A 77 2.95 -14.81 0.14
CA ALA A 77 4.06 -15.65 0.55
C ALA A 77 4.85 -16.04 -0.70
N ASP A 78 6.10 -15.58 -0.78
CA ASP A 78 7.09 -16.16 -1.68
C ASP A 78 6.98 -17.68 -1.51
N PRO A 79 6.88 -18.48 -2.58
CA PRO A 79 6.96 -19.92 -2.45
C PRO A 79 8.33 -20.23 -1.84
N ASP A 80 8.30 -20.58 -0.55
CA ASP A 80 9.40 -21.02 0.29
C ASP A 80 10.53 -21.70 -0.53
N PRO A 81 11.74 -21.09 -0.65
CA PRO A 81 12.88 -21.77 -1.25
C PRO A 81 13.55 -22.77 -0.28
N ASP A 82 13.01 -23.00 0.92
CA ASP A 82 13.56 -23.92 1.92
C ASP A 82 12.82 -25.26 1.91
N ARG A 83 13.15 -26.12 0.94
CA ARG A 83 12.96 -27.57 1.11
C ARG A 83 14.28 -28.31 0.92
N PRO A 84 15.06 -28.53 1.99
CA PRO A 84 16.07 -29.57 2.00
C PRO A 84 15.43 -30.90 2.41
N ALA A 85 15.66 -31.96 1.63
CA ALA A 85 15.68 -33.35 2.09
C ALA A 85 16.53 -34.19 1.14
#